data_AF-A0A957Y5R2-F1
#
_entry.id   AF-A0A957Y5R2-F1
#
_cell.length_a   1.000
_cell.length_b   1.000
_cell.length_c   1.000
_cell.angle_alpha   90.00
_cell.angle_beta   90.00
_cell.angle_gamma   90.00
#
_symmetry.space_group_name_H-M   'P 1'
#
loop_
_entity.id
_entity.type
_entity.pdbx_description
1 polymer ?
#
loop_
_entity_poly.entity_id
_entity_poly.type
_entity_poly.pdbx_seq_one_letter_code
_entity_poly.pdbx_strand_id
1 'polypeptide(L)' 'MSTSTLWGGRFDEAASPLLRQFNDSLPFDQRLWLEDIFGSMAYAEGLARAGILTTEESD' A
#
# COMPACT_ATOMS: atom_id res chain seq x y z
N MET A 1 20.33 11.29 -5.57
CA MET A 1 19.34 10.18 -5.61
C MET A 1 18.21 10.55 -4.66
N SER A 2 17.02 10.84 -5.18
CA SER A 2 15.87 11.16 -4.34
C SER A 2 15.38 9.88 -3.66
N THR A 3 15.52 9.81 -2.34
CA THR A 3 15.01 8.73 -1.48
C THR A 3 13.53 8.93 -1.23
N SER A 4 12.72 8.85 -2.29
CA SER A 4 11.26 8.95 -2.16
C SER A 4 10.75 7.78 -1.32
N THR A 5 10.32 8.07 -0.10
CA THR A 5 9.63 7.10 0.75
C THR A 5 8.26 6.78 0.18
N LEU A 6 7.86 5.50 0.24
CA LEU A 6 6.58 5.00 -0.29
C LEU A 6 5.36 5.79 0.23
N TRP A 7 5.46 6.35 1.45
CA TRP A 7 4.40 7.09 2.15
C TRP A 7 4.89 8.48 2.62
N GLY A 8 5.45 9.27 1.71
CA GLY A 8 6.04 10.58 2.02
C GLY A 8 5.06 11.74 2.26
N GLY A 9 3.76 11.56 2.01
CA GLY A 9 2.77 12.63 2.14
C GLY A 9 3.07 13.85 1.25
N ARG A 10 2.56 15.03 1.64
CA ARG A 10 2.82 16.32 0.97
C ARG A 10 3.81 17.16 1.78
N PHE A 11 4.99 16.63 2.04
CA PHE A 11 6.06 17.32 2.75
C PHE A 11 7.24 17.58 1.82
N ASP A 12 7.81 18.78 1.90
CA ASP A 12 8.98 19.17 1.12
C ASP A 12 10.28 18.56 1.69
N GLU A 13 10.23 18.06 2.92
CA GLU A 13 11.36 17.46 3.64
C GLU A 13 11.07 16.02 4.07
N ALA A 14 12.15 15.25 4.28
CA ALA A 14 12.03 13.88 4.77
C ALA A 14 11.59 13.83 6.24
N ALA A 15 10.75 12.85 6.58
CA ALA A 15 10.39 12.57 7.98
C ALA A 15 11.64 12.31 8.84
N SER A 16 11.65 12.90 10.05
CA SER A 16 12.73 12.72 11.01
C SER A 16 12.89 11.25 11.40
N PRO A 17 14.11 10.79 11.78
CA PRO A 17 14.33 9.39 12.16
C PRO A 17 13.42 8.92 13.30
N LEU A 18 13.17 9.78 14.29
CA LEU A 18 12.29 9.48 15.41
C LEU A 18 10.84 9.28 14.96
N LEU A 19 10.35 10.13 14.05
CA LEU A 19 9.00 10.01 13.53
C LEU A 19 8.81 8.73 12.72
N ARG A 20 9.82 8.32 11.93
CA ARG A 20 9.81 7.05 11.20
C ARG A 20 9.74 5.87 12.15
N GLN A 21 10.67 5.79 13.11
CA GLN A 21 10.70 4.70 14.10
C GLN A 21 9.38 4.58 14.87
N PHE A 22 8.74 5.71 15.19
CA PHE A 22 7.45 5.70 15.88
C PHE A 22 6.28 5.22 14.99
N ASN A 23 6.32 5.47 13.68
CA ASN A 23 5.24 5.11 12.75
C ASN A 23 5.44 3.75 12.06
N ASP A 24 6.66 3.21 12.04
CA ASP A 24 6.97 1.96 11.33
C ASP A 24 6.17 0.79 11.91
N SER A 25 5.19 0.32 11.15
CA SER A 25 4.29 -0.76 11.56
C SER A 25 4.71 -2.15 11.08
N LEU A 26 5.64 -2.21 10.11
CA LEU A 26 6.12 -3.45 9.49
C LEU A 26 6.48 -4.55 10.49
N PRO A 27 7.19 -4.29 11.61
CA PRO A 27 7.58 -5.33 12.56
C PRO A 27 6.40 -6.11 13.16
N PHE A 28 5.18 -5.55 13.14
CA PHE A 28 4.00 -6.20 13.69
C PHE A 28 2.92 -6.51 12.65
N ASP A 29 2.70 -5.64 11.67
CA ASP A 29 1.62 -5.79 10.69
C ASP A 29 1.97 -6.78 9.56
N GLN A 30 3.26 -7.15 9.40
CA GLN A 30 3.68 -8.15 8.41
C GLN A 30 2.93 -9.48 8.54
N ARG A 31 2.30 -9.76 9.69
CA ARG A 31 1.45 -10.93 9.90
C ARG A 31 0.17 -10.92 9.05
N LEU A 32 -0.24 -9.74 8.57
CA LEU A 32 -1.47 -9.49 7.81
C LEU A 32 -1.27 -9.62 6.29
N TRP A 33 -0.12 -10.11 5.85
CA TRP A 33 0.22 -10.19 4.43
C TRP A 33 -0.74 -11.08 3.63
N LEU A 34 -1.31 -12.12 4.25
CA LEU A 34 -2.30 -12.98 3.59
C LEU A 34 -3.60 -12.21 3.34
N GLU A 35 -4.05 -11.46 4.34
CA GLU A 35 -5.24 -10.62 4.28
C GLU A 35 -5.09 -9.50 3.25
N ASP A 36 -3.90 -8.92 3.12
CA ASP A 36 -3.58 -7.92 2.08
C ASP A 36 -3.70 -8.50 0.67
N ILE A 37 -3.21 -9.72 0.44
CA ILE A 37 -3.36 -10.43 -0.85
C ILE A 37 -4.83 -10.71 -1.14
N PHE A 38 -5.56 -11.29 -0.19
CA PHE A 38 -6.98 -11.61 -0.40
C PHE A 38 -7.83 -10.35 -0.62
N GLY A 39 -7.56 -9.29 0.15
CA GLY A 39 -8.21 -8.00 -0.02
C GLY A 39 -7.93 -7.38 -1.39
N SER A 40 -6.69 -7.47 -1.87
CA SER A 40 -6.29 -6.96 -3.18
C SER A 40 -6.98 -7.72 -4.33
N MET A 41 -7.05 -9.05 -4.27
CA MET A 41 -7.78 -9.86 -5.25
C MET A 41 -9.27 -9.49 -5.28
N ALA A 42 -9.92 -9.45 -4.12
CA ALA A 42 -11.34 -9.11 -4.02
C ALA A 42 -11.63 -7.68 -4.51
N TYR A 43 -10.70 -6.76 -4.29
CA TYR A 43 -10.81 -5.38 -4.77
C TYR A 43 -10.65 -5.30 -6.30
N ALA A 44 -9.67 -5.99 -6.89
CA ALA A 44 -9.50 -6.08 -8.33
C ALA A 44 -10.77 -6.63 -9.02
N GLU A 45 -11.33 -7.73 -8.51
CA GLU A 45 -12.60 -8.26 -9.00
C GLU A 45 -13.75 -7.25 -8.86
N GLY A 46 -13.77 -6.49 -7.75
CA GLY A 46 -14.73 -5.42 -7.52
C GLY A 46 -14.62 -4.29 -8.55
N LEU A 47 -13.40 -3.90 -8.92
CA LEU A 47 -13.13 -2.90 -9.96
C LEU A 47 -13.55 -3.40 -11.34
N ALA A 48 -13.32 -4.68 -11.66
CA ALA A 48 -13.80 -5.27 -12.91
C ALA A 48 -15.34 -5.25 -12.99
N ARG A 49 -16.04 -5.64 -11.90
CA ARG A 49 -17.51 -5.55 -11.82
C ARG A 49 -18.03 -4.13 -11.97
N ALA A 50 -17.28 -3.12 -11.52
CA ALA A 50 -17.62 -1.71 -11.69
C ALA A 50 -17.31 -1.17 -13.09
N GLY A 51 -16.70 -1.97 -13.97
CA GLY A 51 -16.28 -1.55 -15.32
C GLY A 51 -15.07 -0.62 -15.33
N ILE A 52 -14.27 -0.62 -14.25
CA ILE A 52 -13.03 0.16 -14.15
C ILE A 52 -11.84 -0.62 -14.72
N LEU A 53 -11.82 -1.93 -14.50
CA LEU A 53 -10.87 -2.88 -15.10
C LEU A 53 -11.60 -3.79 -16.09
N THR A 54 -10.91 -4.29 -17.11
CA THR A 54 -11.40 -5.44 -17.88
C THR A 54 -11.25 -6.73 -17.07
N THR A 55 -11.89 -7.82 -17.53
CA THR A 55 -11.71 -9.14 -16.92
C THR A 55 -10.25 -9.57 -17.01
N GLU A 56 -9.60 -9.34 -18.15
CA GLU A 56 -8.19 -9.68 -18.37
C GLU A 56 -7.21 -8.87 -17.52
N GLU A 57 -7.60 -7.66 -17.07
CA GLU A 57 -6.80 -6.84 -16.14
C GLU A 57 -6.97 -7.26 -14.68
N SER A 58 -8.05 -7.99 -14.36
CA SER A 58 -8.36 -8.46 -13.01
C SER A 58 -7.93 -9.91 -12.73
N ASP A 59 -7.61 -10.69 -13.76
CA ASP A 59 -7.17 -12.09 -13.69
C ASP A 59 -5.64 -12.23 -13.55
#